data_AF-A0A8J7E7U1-F1
#
_entry.id   AF-A0A8J7E7U1-F1
#
_cell.length_a   1.000
_cell.length_b   1.000
_cell.length_c   1.000
_cell.angle_alpha   90.00
_cell.angle_beta   90.00
_cell.angle_gamma   90.00
#
_symmetry.space_group_name_H-M   'P 1'
#
loop_
_entity.id
_entity.type
_entity.pdbx_description
1 polymer ?
#
loop_
_entity_poly.entity_id
_entity_poly.type
_entity_poly.pdbx_seq_one_letter_code
_entity_poly.pdbx_strand_id
1 'polypeptide(L)'
;MELVIWLSVVLTILGLGMGAMVWAYRRPLGNSALFPTPVTELSVPISDGARAQFEAGCAAFAAGRYPAAIDQFTNVMVAEPDCAEAFHNGGLAYANMGTDSMAVQGLLKASDRYDRQGTKPRLDLVKQQLEQIAGRRGVKPGAKD
;
A
#
# COMPACT_ATOMS: atom_id res chain seq x y z
N MET A 1 -31.18 7.88 -52.98
CA MET A 1 -31.74 7.31 -51.73
C MET A 1 -30.83 6.26 -51.11
N GLU A 2 -30.18 5.39 -51.88
CA GLU A 2 -29.36 4.30 -51.32
C GLU A 2 -28.06 4.74 -50.63
N LEU A 3 -27.41 5.82 -51.10
CA LEU A 3 -26.17 6.34 -50.50
C LEU A 3 -26.38 6.90 -49.07
N VAL A 4 -27.57 7.46 -48.81
CA VAL A 4 -27.94 8.04 -47.51
C VAL A 4 -28.18 6.93 -46.48
N ILE A 5 -28.72 5.79 -46.92
CA ILE A 5 -28.96 4.62 -46.07
C ILE A 5 -27.61 4.01 -45.64
N TRP A 6 -26.68 3.81 -46.56
CA TRP A 6 -25.35 3.29 -46.23
C TRP A 6 -24.54 4.18 -45.29
N LEU A 7 -24.61 5.51 -45.46
CA LEU A 7 -23.97 6.46 -44.54
C LEU A 7 -24.53 6.36 -43.12
N SER A 8 -25.86 6.19 -42.97
CA SER A 8 -26.50 6.06 -41.65
C SER A 8 -26.10 4.77 -40.92
N VAL A 9 -25.95 3.67 -41.65
CA VAL A 9 -25.53 2.38 -41.10
C VAL A 9 -24.08 2.44 -40.60
N VAL A 10 -23.18 3.05 -41.38
CA VAL A 10 -21.77 3.21 -40.99
C VAL A 10 -21.63 4.08 -39.74
N LEU A 11 -22.40 5.17 -39.64
CA LEU A 11 -22.36 6.04 -38.45
C LEU A 11 -22.82 5.32 -37.17
N THR A 12 -23.82 4.44 -37.30
CA THR A 12 -24.38 3.69 -36.16
C THR A 12 -23.40 2.64 -35.64
N ILE A 13 -22.67 1.97 -36.54
CA ILE A 13 -21.66 0.97 -36.19
C ILE A 13 -20.45 1.63 -35.51
N LEU A 14 -20.02 2.82 -35.97
CA LEU A 14 -18.92 3.56 -35.37
C LEU A 14 -19.27 4.11 -33.97
N GLY A 15 -20.51 4.57 -33.76
CA GLY A 15 -20.97 5.07 -32.46
C GLY A 15 -21.03 3.98 -31.36
N LEU A 16 -21.44 2.76 -31.70
CA LEU A 16 -21.50 1.64 -30.76
C LEU A 16 -20.11 1.12 -30.36
N GLY A 17 -19.13 1.14 -31.27
CA GLY A 17 -17.76 0.74 -30.97
C GLY A 17 -17.01 1.70 -30.04
N MET A 18 -17.20 3.02 -30.23
CA MET A 18 -16.52 4.03 -29.41
C MET A 18 -17.07 4.12 -27.98
N GLY A 19 -18.36 3.84 -27.75
CA GLY A 19 -18.96 3.86 -26.40
C GLY A 19 -18.38 2.80 -25.45
N ALA A 20 -18.06 1.61 -25.96
CA ALA A 20 -17.47 0.53 -25.18
C ALA A 20 -16.01 0.81 -24.78
N MET A 21 -15.23 1.49 -25.64
CA MET A 21 -13.85 1.89 -25.33
C MET A 21 -13.79 2.93 -24.19
N VAL A 22 -14.71 3.89 -24.16
CA VAL A 22 -14.77 4.89 -23.08
C VAL A 22 -15.10 4.25 -21.72
N TRP A 23 -15.93 3.20 -21.69
CA TRP A 23 -16.22 2.44 -20.47
C TRP A 23 -14.99 1.66 -19.95
N ALA A 24 -14.17 1.12 -20.87
CA ALA A 24 -12.93 0.41 -20.52
C ALA A 24 -11.83 1.34 -20.00
N TYR A 25 -11.73 2.57 -20.52
CA TYR A 25 -10.74 3.57 -20.07
C TYR A 25 -11.14 4.34 -18.81
N ARG A 26 -12.40 4.20 -18.34
CA ARG A 26 -12.88 4.81 -17.09
C ARG A 26 -12.84 3.87 -15.90
N ARG A 27 -11.92 2.89 -15.89
CA ARG A 27 -11.44 2.34 -14.61
C ARG A 27 -10.30 3.22 -14.12
N PRO A 28 -10.44 3.97 -13.02
CA PRO A 28 -9.30 4.64 -12.44
C PRO A 28 -8.33 3.54 -11.95
N LEU A 29 -7.27 3.29 -12.70
CA LEU A 29 -6.06 2.59 -12.23
C LEU A 29 -5.28 3.53 -11.29
N GLY A 30 -5.98 4.17 -10.35
CA GLY A 30 -5.34 4.88 -9.26
C GLY A 30 -4.76 3.81 -8.35
N ASN A 31 -3.42 3.78 -8.21
CA ASN A 31 -2.71 2.94 -7.26
C ASN A 31 -3.43 2.96 -5.90
N SER A 32 -4.27 1.97 -5.67
CA SER A 32 -4.92 1.78 -4.39
C SER A 32 -3.80 1.31 -3.47
N ALA A 33 -3.46 2.11 -2.46
CA ALA A 33 -2.47 1.75 -1.46
C ALA A 33 -2.77 0.32 -0.99
N LEU A 34 -1.78 -0.58 -1.09
CA LEU A 34 -1.95 -1.99 -0.74
C LEU A 34 -2.41 -2.11 0.73
N PHE A 35 -1.93 -1.18 1.57
CA PHE A 35 -2.27 -1.09 2.99
C PHE A 35 -2.63 0.36 3.34
N PRO A 36 -3.90 0.79 3.23
CA PRO A 36 -4.26 2.19 3.44
C PRO A 36 -4.32 2.60 4.92
N THR A 37 -4.38 1.63 5.83
CA THR A 37 -4.53 1.88 7.27
C THR A 37 -3.22 1.60 8.02
N PRO A 38 -2.67 2.58 8.77
CA PRO A 38 -1.57 2.32 9.68
C PRO A 38 -2.07 1.60 10.93
N VAL A 39 -1.18 0.86 11.60
CA VAL A 39 -1.44 0.28 12.92
C VAL A 39 -1.14 1.35 13.97
N THR A 40 -2.16 1.84 14.66
CA THR A 40 -2.02 2.90 15.68
C THR A 40 -1.94 2.37 17.12
N GLU A 41 -2.34 1.11 17.33
CA GLU A 41 -2.33 0.48 18.63
C GLU A 41 -0.91 0.02 18.97
N LEU A 42 -0.32 0.61 20.02
CA LEU A 42 1.02 0.29 20.52
C LEU A 42 0.93 -0.90 21.52
N SER A 43 1.75 -1.94 21.36
CA SER A 43 1.88 -3.01 22.37
C SER A 43 2.77 -2.62 23.54
N VAL A 44 3.67 -1.65 23.34
CA VAL A 44 4.67 -1.25 24.33
C VAL A 44 4.48 0.22 24.69
N PRO A 45 4.57 0.59 25.98
CA PRO A 45 4.63 1.99 26.36
C PRO A 45 5.93 2.62 25.83
N ILE A 46 5.79 3.66 25.02
CA ILE A 46 6.89 4.48 24.51
C ILE A 46 6.89 5.85 25.20
N SER A 47 8.03 6.54 25.18
CA SER A 47 8.14 7.92 25.65
C SER A 47 7.19 8.88 24.92
N ASP A 48 6.78 9.97 25.59
CA ASP A 48 5.85 10.95 25.00
C ASP A 48 6.39 11.61 23.72
N GLY A 49 7.71 11.83 23.66
CA GLY A 49 8.38 12.33 22.47
C GLY A 49 8.29 11.36 21.29
N ALA A 50 8.52 10.07 21.53
CA ALA A 50 8.38 9.03 20.51
C ALA A 50 6.91 8.84 20.12
N ARG A 51 5.96 8.97 21.05
CA ARG A 51 4.53 8.91 20.75
C ARG A 51 4.09 10.02 19.80
N ALA A 52 4.50 11.26 20.04
CA ALA A 52 4.19 12.37 19.16
C ALA A 52 4.71 12.15 17.73
N GLN A 53 5.94 11.62 17.61
CA GLN A 53 6.52 11.26 16.31
C GLN A 53 5.76 10.11 15.64
N PHE A 54 5.38 9.09 16.41
CA PHE A 54 4.61 7.95 15.90
C PHE A 54 3.25 8.37 15.36
N GLU A 55 2.53 9.23 16.08
CA GLU A 55 1.25 9.80 15.66
C GLU A 55 1.41 10.67 14.41
N ALA A 56 2.45 11.51 14.35
CA ALA A 56 2.78 12.29 13.16
C ALA A 56 3.08 11.39 11.95
N GLY A 57 3.79 10.28 12.16
CA GLY A 57 4.03 9.26 11.14
C GLY A 57 2.74 8.60 10.65
N CYS A 58 1.83 8.25 11.56
CA CYS A 58 0.52 7.69 11.21
C CYS A 58 -0.34 8.69 10.42
N ALA A 59 -0.34 9.98 10.81
CA ALA A 59 -1.04 11.03 10.09
C ALA A 59 -0.46 11.25 8.68
N ALA A 60 0.87 11.25 8.55
CA ALA A 60 1.55 11.33 7.25
C ALA A 60 1.23 10.11 6.36
N PHE A 61 1.20 8.92 6.96
CA PHE A 61 0.82 7.68 6.28
C PHE A 61 -0.62 7.74 5.74
N ALA A 62 -1.58 8.14 6.58
CA ALA A 62 -2.98 8.28 6.20
C ALA A 62 -3.18 9.35 5.11
N ALA A 63 -2.33 10.38 5.09
CA ALA A 63 -2.29 11.38 4.04
C ALA A 63 -1.57 10.92 2.75
N GLY A 64 -1.11 9.66 2.69
CA GLY A 64 -0.37 9.09 1.54
C GLY A 64 1.06 9.62 1.39
N ARG A 65 1.57 10.36 2.38
CA ARG A 65 2.93 10.92 2.38
C ARG A 65 3.90 9.90 2.96
N TYR A 66 4.05 8.77 2.29
CA TYR A 66 4.86 7.65 2.78
C TYR A 66 6.33 8.00 3.09
N PRO A 67 7.04 8.83 2.31
CA PRO A 67 8.42 9.22 2.67
C PRO A 67 8.48 9.95 4.01
N ALA A 68 7.59 10.92 4.23
CA ALA A 68 7.53 11.64 5.50
C ALA A 68 7.11 10.74 6.66
N ALA A 69 6.22 9.76 6.42
CA ALA A 69 5.85 8.77 7.42
C ALA A 69 7.05 7.90 7.83
N ILE A 70 7.85 7.46 6.85
CA ILE A 70 9.08 6.69 7.08
C ILE A 70 10.08 7.48 7.92
N ASP A 71 10.28 8.77 7.64
CA ASP A 71 11.19 9.61 8.44
C ASP A 71 10.73 9.68 9.91
N GLN A 72 9.44 9.89 10.15
CA GLN A 72 8.90 9.90 11.51
C GLN A 72 9.03 8.55 12.21
N PHE A 73 8.69 7.44 11.53
CA PHE A 73 8.87 6.11 12.10
C PHE A 73 10.34 5.77 12.33
N THR A 74 11.26 6.26 11.50
CA THR A 74 12.71 6.07 11.71
C THR A 74 13.18 6.76 12.98
N ASN A 75 12.69 7.97 13.26
CA ASN A 75 12.99 8.63 14.54
C ASN A 75 12.47 7.81 15.73
N VAL A 76 11.27 7.22 15.63
CA VAL A 76 10.74 6.31 16.66
C VAL A 76 11.59 5.05 16.79
N MET A 77 12.06 4.45 15.69
CA MET A 77 12.95 3.28 15.72
C MET A 77 14.29 3.56 16.39
N VAL A 78 14.79 4.80 16.31
CA VAL A 78 16.04 5.23 16.95
C VAL A 78 15.83 5.47 18.45
N ALA A 79 14.74 6.13 18.81
CA ALA A 79 14.41 6.43 20.21
C ALA A 79 13.96 5.18 20.98
N GLU A 80 13.12 4.37 20.35
CA GLU A 80 12.43 3.22 20.95
C GLU A 80 12.65 2.00 20.05
N PRO A 81 13.83 1.36 20.14
CA PRO A 81 14.15 0.23 19.28
C PRO A 81 13.17 -0.92 19.48
N ASP A 82 12.52 -1.08 20.63
CA ASP A 82 11.56 -2.16 20.88
C ASP A 82 10.16 -1.90 20.31
N CYS A 83 9.89 -0.73 19.74
CA CYS A 83 8.60 -0.38 19.13
C CYS A 83 8.39 -1.13 17.80
N ALA A 84 7.67 -2.25 17.85
CA ALA A 84 7.41 -3.11 16.70
C ALA A 84 6.51 -2.44 15.63
N GLU A 85 5.61 -1.56 16.07
CA GLU A 85 4.66 -0.82 15.23
C GLU A 85 5.38 0.17 14.32
N ALA A 86 6.47 0.79 14.79
CA ALA A 86 7.25 1.68 13.96
C ALA A 86 7.84 0.92 12.75
N PHE A 87 8.44 -0.26 12.99
CA PHE A 87 8.94 -1.14 11.92
C PHE A 87 7.81 -1.62 11.00
N HIS A 88 6.67 -1.97 11.60
CA HIS A 88 5.51 -2.43 10.87
C HIS A 88 4.98 -1.34 9.92
N ASN A 89 4.62 -0.17 10.45
CA ASN A 89 4.08 0.94 9.65
C ASN A 89 5.09 1.48 8.64
N GLY A 90 6.38 1.51 8.97
CA GLY A 90 7.44 1.81 8.00
C GLY A 90 7.47 0.80 6.86
N GLY A 91 7.37 -0.50 7.16
CA GLY A 91 7.27 -1.56 6.16
C GLY A 91 6.04 -1.41 5.24
N LEU A 92 4.88 -1.06 5.80
CA LEU A 92 3.68 -0.77 5.01
C LEU A 92 3.85 0.48 4.14
N ALA A 93 4.54 1.50 4.63
CA ALA A 93 4.79 2.72 3.87
C ALA A 93 5.65 2.41 2.64
N TYR A 94 6.71 1.61 2.81
CA TYR A 94 7.50 1.09 1.70
C TYR A 94 6.67 0.22 0.75
N ALA A 95 5.75 -0.60 1.27
CA ALA A 95 4.87 -1.40 0.44
C ALA A 95 3.95 -0.52 -0.42
N ASN A 96 3.39 0.55 0.14
CA ASN A 96 2.54 1.47 -0.61
C ASN A 96 3.30 2.31 -1.64
N MET A 97 4.60 2.52 -1.42
CA MET A 97 5.51 3.11 -2.42
C MET A 97 5.92 2.13 -3.54
N GLY A 98 5.56 0.85 -3.43
CA GLY A 98 5.94 -0.19 -4.40
C GLY A 98 7.37 -0.72 -4.21
N THR A 99 7.97 -0.45 -3.05
CA THR A 99 9.33 -0.91 -2.69
C THR A 99 9.28 -2.18 -1.83
N ASP A 100 8.83 -3.26 -2.46
CA ASP A 100 8.48 -4.53 -1.81
C ASP A 100 9.66 -5.16 -1.05
N SER A 101 10.88 -5.00 -1.53
CA SER A 101 12.09 -5.50 -0.86
C SER A 101 12.29 -4.85 0.52
N MET A 102 12.16 -3.53 0.59
CA MET A 102 12.27 -2.77 1.84
C MET A 102 11.08 -3.03 2.75
N ALA A 103 9.89 -3.18 2.17
CA ALA A 103 8.68 -3.54 2.91
C ALA A 103 8.83 -4.89 3.63
N VAL A 104 9.28 -5.93 2.92
CA VAL A 104 9.53 -7.25 3.50
C VAL A 104 10.57 -7.18 4.60
N GLN A 105 11.68 -6.45 4.38
CA GLN A 105 12.70 -6.30 5.40
C GLN A 105 12.18 -5.61 6.67
N GLY A 106 11.37 -4.54 6.52
CA GLY A 106 10.75 -3.84 7.63
C GLY A 106 9.76 -4.71 8.40
N LEU A 107 8.90 -5.45 7.68
CA LEU A 107 7.93 -6.36 8.26
C LEU A 107 8.58 -7.56 8.97
N LEU A 108 9.68 -8.10 8.45
CA LEU A 108 10.44 -9.15 9.14
C LEU A 108 11.02 -8.66 10.46
N LYS A 109 11.56 -7.44 10.50
CA LYS A 109 12.02 -6.81 11.75
C LYS A 109 10.84 -6.61 12.71
N ALA A 110 9.69 -6.16 12.22
CA ALA A 110 8.48 -6.05 13.04
C ALA A 110 8.05 -7.41 13.63
N SER A 111 8.09 -8.48 12.82
CA SER A 111 7.75 -9.83 13.26
C SER A 111 8.68 -10.34 14.38
N ASP A 112 9.99 -10.12 14.29
CA ASP A 112 10.94 -10.48 15.35
C ASP A 112 10.59 -9.79 16.68
N ARG A 113 10.14 -8.53 16.62
CA ARG A 113 9.74 -7.78 17.82
C ARG A 113 8.39 -8.20 18.36
N TYR A 114 7.41 -8.46 17.50
CA TYR A 114 6.12 -9.01 17.95
C TYR A 114 6.25 -10.38 18.60
N ASP A 115 7.18 -11.21 18.11
CA ASP A 115 7.49 -12.51 18.72
C ASP A 115 8.05 -12.34 20.13
N ARG A 116 9.03 -11.43 20.31
CA ARG A 116 9.57 -11.08 21.64
C ARG A 116 8.53 -10.51 22.60
N GLN A 117 7.59 -9.73 22.08
CA GLN A 117 6.49 -9.14 22.87
C GLN A 117 5.35 -10.14 23.13
N GLY A 118 5.38 -11.34 22.55
CA GLY A 118 4.31 -12.34 22.67
C GLY A 118 3.00 -11.94 22.01
N THR A 119 3.02 -10.98 21.08
CA THR A 119 1.81 -10.42 20.45
C THR A 119 1.38 -11.25 19.24
N LYS A 120 0.70 -12.38 19.50
CA LYS A 120 0.24 -13.32 18.45
C LYS A 120 -0.62 -12.67 17.35
N PRO A 121 -1.64 -11.82 17.66
CA PRO A 121 -2.48 -11.24 16.61
C PRO A 121 -1.71 -10.37 15.61
N ARG A 122 -0.70 -9.62 16.08
CA ARG A 122 0.10 -8.77 15.20
C ARG A 122 1.09 -9.57 14.36
N LEU A 123 1.58 -10.70 14.87
CA LEU A 123 2.41 -11.62 14.11
C LEU A 123 1.63 -12.27 12.96
N ASP A 124 0.38 -12.67 13.20
CA ASP A 124 -0.49 -13.21 12.14
C ASP A 124 -0.85 -12.15 11.10
N LEU A 125 -1.09 -10.90 11.53
CA LEU A 125 -1.31 -9.77 10.63
C LEU A 125 -0.09 -9.52 9.72
N VAL A 126 1.12 -9.51 10.29
CA VAL A 126 2.36 -9.32 9.51
C VAL A 126 2.55 -10.43 8.49
N LYS A 127 2.27 -11.69 8.85
CA LYS A 127 2.31 -12.81 7.89
C LYS A 127 1.36 -12.58 6.72
N GLN A 128 0.11 -12.20 7.01
CA GLN A 128 -0.88 -11.93 5.97
C GLN A 128 -0.42 -10.81 5.02
N GLN A 129 0.18 -9.74 5.54
CA GLN A 129 0.69 -8.65 4.72
C GLN A 129 1.90 -9.05 3.88
N LEU A 130 2.80 -9.88 4.42
CA LEU A 130 3.92 -10.45 3.67
C LEU A 130 3.43 -11.31 2.50
N GLU A 131 2.38 -12.12 2.70
CA GLU A 131 1.74 -12.89 1.64
C GLU A 131 1.13 -11.99 0.55
N GLN A 132 0.46 -10.89 0.93
CA GLN A 132 -0.08 -9.93 -0.04
C GLN A 132 1.02 -9.24 -0.86
N ILE A 133 2.14 -8.87 -0.22
CA ILE A 133 3.31 -8.31 -0.92
C ILE A 133 3.94 -9.37 -1.85
N ALA A 134 4.04 -10.62 -1.39
CA ALA A 134 4.54 -11.72 -2.22
C ALA A 134 3.62 -11.99 -3.43
N GLY A 135 2.30 -11.92 -3.23
CA GLY A 135 1.29 -12.03 -4.28
C GLY A 135 1.43 -10.90 -5.31
N ARG A 136 1.64 -9.65 -4.88
CA ARG A 136 1.95 -8.53 -5.78
C ARG A 136 3.22 -8.79 -6.61
N ARG A 137 4.26 -9.38 -6.01
CA ARG A 137 5.49 -9.75 -6.73
C ARG A 137 5.25 -10.85 -7.76
N GLY A 138 4.37 -11.82 -7.46
CA GLY A 138 4.00 -12.91 -8.36
C GLY A 138 3.06 -12.50 -9.51
N VAL A 139 2.36 -11.36 -9.37
CA VAL A 139 1.42 -10.84 -10.38
C VAL A 139 2.08 -9.87 -11.38
N LYS A 140 3.40 -9.61 -11.32
CA LYS A 140 4.07 -8.86 -12.39
C LYS A 140 3.77 -9.54 -13.74
N PRO A 141 2.93 -8.93 -14.62
CA PRO A 141 2.84 -9.41 -15.98
C PRO A 141 4.21 -9.16 -16.62
N GLY A 142 4.60 -10.04 -17.53
CA GLY A 142 5.92 -10.08 -18.13
C GLY A 142 6.56 -8.70 -18.37
N ALA A 143 7.72 -8.50 -17.75
CA ALA A 143 8.82 -7.88 -18.47
C ALA A 143 9.28 -8.93 -19.50
N LYS A 144 8.61 -8.94 -20.66
CA LYS A 144 8.80 -9.67 -21.92
C LYS A 144 7.48 -9.40 -22.68
N ASP A 145 7.42 -8.64 -23.76
CA ASP A 145 8.37 -8.39 -24.84
C ASP A 145 8.27 -6.94 -25.34
#